data_AF-A0A8S1YLS9-F1
#
_entry.id   AF-A0A8S1YLS9-F1
#
_cell.length_a   1.000
_cell.length_b   1.000
_cell.length_c   1.000
_cell.angle_alpha   90.00
_cell.angle_beta   90.00
_cell.angle_gamma   90.00
#
_symmetry.space_group_name_H-M   'P 1'
#
loop_
_entity.id
_entity.type
_entity.pdbx_description
1 polymer ?
#
loop_
_entity_poly.entity_id
_entity_poly.type
_entity_poly.pdbx_seq_one_letter_code
_entity_poly.pdbx_strand_id
1 'polypeptide(L)'
;MSAKELPPGGCNKGVVIPLVFSCPQECICKSNVPKKWYHKQCGKPLFVSEYGYILCENHLKDCSAFFIKDAFFQCNEAKKNNSWYKYRNLSNMLMALSNIVQAAELKEEEGLNIQSFTKNLLDELNKKWNS
;
A
#
# COMPACT_ATOMS: atom_id res chain seq x y z
N MET A 1 -12.70 -10.09 -1.85
CA MET A 1 -12.33 -10.31 -0.45
C MET A 1 -12.14 -8.97 0.22
N SER A 2 -12.77 -8.82 1.39
CA SER A 2 -12.78 -7.61 2.20
C SER A 2 -11.55 -7.60 3.12
N ALA A 3 -11.02 -6.43 3.47
CA ALA A 3 -9.93 -6.31 4.44
C ALA A 3 -10.24 -6.99 5.79
N LYS A 4 -11.53 -7.23 6.08
CA LYS A 4 -12.05 -7.95 7.26
C LYS A 4 -11.72 -9.45 7.29
N GLU A 5 -11.24 -10.03 6.20
CA GLU A 5 -10.93 -11.47 6.09
C GLU A 5 -9.44 -11.79 6.37
N LEU A 6 -8.64 -10.79 6.77
CA LEU A 6 -7.23 -10.98 7.11
C LEU A 6 -7.09 -11.43 8.59
N PRO A 7 -6.31 -12.48 8.88
CA PRO A 7 -6.17 -13.04 10.24
C PRO A 7 -5.48 -12.07 11.20
N PRO A 8 -6.02 -11.76 12.39
CA PRO A 8 -5.49 -10.69 13.25
C PRO A 8 -4.09 -11.00 13.80
N GLY A 9 -3.13 -10.11 13.58
CA GLY A 9 -1.80 -10.14 14.21
C GLY A 9 -0.62 -9.97 13.23
N GLY A 10 0.44 -9.28 13.66
CA GLY A 10 1.62 -9.03 12.82
C GLY A 10 1.45 -7.83 11.88
N CYS A 11 1.59 -8.05 10.58
CA CYS A 11 1.61 -7.00 9.55
C CYS A 11 0.22 -6.48 9.15
N ASN A 12 -0.85 -7.11 9.63
CA ASN A 12 -2.24 -6.75 9.37
C ASN A 12 -2.96 -6.24 10.64
N LYS A 13 -2.19 -5.78 11.63
CA LYS A 13 -2.74 -5.13 12.82
C LYS A 13 -3.47 -3.85 12.41
N GLY A 14 -4.51 -3.51 13.18
CA GLY A 14 -5.21 -2.24 13.05
C GLY A 14 -6.08 -2.16 11.80
N VAL A 15 -6.33 -0.94 11.33
CA VAL A 15 -7.07 -0.69 10.10
C VAL A 15 -6.21 -1.09 8.90
N VAL A 16 -6.80 -1.89 8.00
CA VAL A 16 -6.21 -2.26 6.71
C VAL A 16 -7.11 -1.75 5.59
N ILE A 17 -6.53 -1.00 4.65
CA ILE A 17 -7.24 -0.42 3.51
C ILE A 17 -6.68 -0.96 2.19
N PRO A 18 -7.48 -1.05 1.13
CA PRO A 18 -6.98 -1.45 -0.18
C PRO A 18 -6.02 -0.39 -0.74
N LEU A 19 -4.94 -0.83 -1.36
CA LEU A 19 -3.96 0.05 -1.96
C LEU A 19 -4.46 0.54 -3.33
N VAL A 20 -5.24 1.62 -3.31
CA VAL A 20 -5.90 2.21 -4.49
C VAL A 20 -5.51 3.66 -4.64
N PHE A 21 -4.73 3.97 -5.67
CA PHE A 21 -4.28 5.34 -5.96
C PHE A 21 -3.83 5.44 -7.43
N SER A 22 -3.63 6.67 -7.90
CA SER A 22 -3.23 6.96 -9.29
C SER A 22 -1.79 6.54 -9.60
N CYS A 23 -1.48 6.26 -10.87
CA CYS A 23 -0.13 5.86 -11.24
C CYS A 23 0.89 6.99 -10.92
N PRO A 24 2.01 6.70 -10.21
CA PRO A 24 3.14 7.62 -10.15
C PRO A 24 3.60 8.03 -11.55
N GLN A 25 4.16 9.23 -11.68
CA GLN A 25 4.63 9.78 -12.97
C GLN A 25 5.65 8.88 -13.68
N GLU A 26 6.44 8.14 -12.91
CA GLU A 26 7.46 7.20 -13.42
C GLU A 26 6.84 5.87 -13.91
N CYS A 27 5.56 5.62 -13.65
CA CYS A 27 4.92 4.39 -14.08
C CYS A 27 4.54 4.45 -15.57
N ILE A 28 4.69 3.33 -16.28
CA ILE A 28 4.43 3.26 -17.73
C ILE A 28 3.01 3.65 -18.13
N CYS A 29 2.03 3.48 -17.23
CA CYS A 29 0.64 3.89 -17.45
C CYS A 29 0.43 5.40 -17.47
N LYS A 30 1.24 6.18 -16.73
CA LYS A 30 1.06 7.63 -16.47
C LYS A 30 -0.40 8.06 -16.22
N SER A 31 -1.20 7.16 -15.64
CA SER A 31 -2.64 7.34 -15.49
C SER A 31 -2.95 8.08 -14.20
N ASN A 32 -3.69 9.19 -14.32
CA ASN A 32 -4.17 9.96 -13.17
C ASN A 32 -5.44 9.38 -12.53
N VAL A 33 -5.95 8.25 -13.05
CA VAL A 33 -7.14 7.58 -12.52
C VAL A 33 -6.73 6.62 -11.41
N PRO A 34 -7.39 6.65 -10.22
CA PRO A 34 -7.11 5.70 -9.16
C PRO A 34 -7.32 4.25 -9.61
N LYS A 35 -6.35 3.38 -9.34
CA LYS A 35 -6.39 1.97 -9.71
C LYS A 35 -5.93 1.10 -8.54
N LYS A 36 -6.39 -0.15 -8.53
CA LYS A 36 -5.88 -1.18 -7.62
C LYS A 36 -4.45 -1.53 -7.96
N TRP A 37 -3.63 -1.67 -6.93
CA TRP A 37 -2.26 -2.15 -7.04
C TRP A 37 -2.16 -3.62 -6.67
N TYR A 38 -1.21 -4.31 -7.29
CA TYR A 38 -1.08 -5.76 -7.20
C TYR A 38 0.33 -6.16 -6.80
N HIS A 39 0.40 -7.24 -6.02
CA HIS A 39 1.66 -7.85 -5.60
C HIS A 39 2.34 -8.50 -6.80
N LYS A 40 3.65 -8.25 -6.97
CA LYS A 40 4.41 -8.76 -8.13
C LYS A 40 4.42 -10.29 -8.20
N GLN A 41 4.61 -10.97 -7.07
CA GLN A 41 4.81 -12.43 -7.06
C GLN A 41 3.51 -13.20 -7.30
N CYS A 42 2.42 -12.84 -6.62
CA CYS A 42 1.16 -13.59 -6.69
C CYS A 42 0.07 -12.92 -7.54
N GLY A 43 0.29 -11.68 -7.98
CA GLY A 43 -0.68 -10.92 -8.78
C GLY A 43 -1.97 -10.56 -8.05
N LYS A 44 -2.03 -10.73 -6.73
CA LYS A 44 -3.20 -10.40 -5.90
C LYS A 44 -3.22 -8.93 -5.49
N PRO A 45 -4.41 -8.33 -5.26
CA PRO A 45 -4.50 -6.96 -4.77
C PRO A 45 -3.70 -6.75 -3.49
N LEU A 46 -3.10 -5.57 -3.40
CA LEU A 46 -2.37 -5.12 -2.22
C LEU A 46 -3.27 -4.30 -1.31
N PHE A 47 -2.95 -4.39 -0.03
CA PHE A 47 -3.54 -3.63 1.05
C PHE A 47 -2.43 -2.99 1.86
N VAL A 48 -2.75 -1.93 2.57
CA VAL A 48 -1.85 -1.26 3.50
C VAL A 48 -2.50 -1.13 4.86
N SER A 49 -1.77 -1.50 5.90
CA SER A 49 -2.17 -1.26 7.29
C SER A 49 -1.88 0.19 7.70
N GLU A 50 -2.58 0.69 8.70
CA GLU A 50 -2.25 1.96 9.37
C GLU A 50 -0.86 1.98 10.02
N TYR A 51 -0.18 0.83 10.13
CA TYR A 51 1.21 0.71 10.59
C TYR A 51 2.25 0.65 9.45
N GLY A 52 1.84 0.95 8.21
CA GLY A 52 2.76 1.05 7.05
C GLY A 52 3.21 -0.27 6.44
N TYR A 53 2.63 -1.41 6.83
CA TYR A 53 2.85 -2.68 6.15
C TYR A 53 1.97 -2.81 4.91
N ILE A 54 2.58 -3.22 3.81
CA ILE A 54 1.91 -3.58 2.57
C ILE A 54 1.88 -5.11 2.46
N LEU A 55 0.71 -5.66 2.14
CA LEU A 55 0.46 -7.10 2.13
C LEU A 55 -0.62 -7.47 1.12
N CYS A 56 -0.64 -8.75 0.71
CA CYS A 56 -1.73 -9.34 -0.06
C CYS A 56 -2.44 -10.41 0.76
N GLU A 57 -3.53 -10.97 0.21
CA GLU A 57 -4.26 -12.09 0.84
C GLU A 57 -3.36 -13.32 1.15
N ASN A 58 -2.27 -13.51 0.41
CA ASN A 58 -1.34 -14.63 0.59
C ASN A 58 -0.18 -14.36 1.57
N HIS A 59 -0.21 -13.25 2.33
CA HIS A 59 0.92 -12.82 3.17
C HIS A 59 1.31 -13.77 4.33
N LEU A 60 0.49 -14.76 4.64
CA LEU A 60 0.79 -15.82 5.63
C LEU A 60 1.08 -17.19 5.01
N LYS A 61 1.08 -17.28 3.68
CA LYS A 61 1.35 -18.53 2.95
C LYS A 61 2.63 -18.38 2.14
N ASP A 62 2.51 -17.76 0.96
CA ASP A 62 3.56 -17.78 -0.06
C ASP A 62 4.11 -16.38 -0.37
N CYS A 63 3.56 -15.35 0.28
CA CYS A 63 4.01 -13.96 0.12
C CYS A 63 4.43 -13.43 1.48
N SER A 64 5.47 -12.60 1.52
CA SER A 64 5.80 -11.84 2.71
C SER A 64 5.10 -10.48 2.67
N ALA A 65 4.59 -10.04 3.82
CA ALA A 65 4.29 -8.62 4.00
C ALA A 65 5.61 -7.84 4.08
N PHE A 66 5.61 -6.61 3.60
CA PHE A 66 6.79 -5.76 3.60
C PHE A 66 6.41 -4.36 4.09
N PHE A 67 7.34 -3.71 4.75
CA PHE A 67 7.15 -2.32 5.12
C PHE A 67 7.13 -1.46 3.84
N ILE A 68 6.38 -0.36 3.84
CA ILE A 68 6.23 0.51 2.67
C ILE A 68 7.55 0.91 2.01
N LYS A 69 8.64 1.08 2.79
CA LYS A 69 9.98 1.40 2.27
C LYS A 69 10.54 0.30 1.35
N ASP A 70 10.18 -0.94 1.61
CA ASP A 70 10.65 -2.14 0.91
C ASP A 70 9.64 -2.64 -0.12
N ALA A 71 8.59 -1.86 -0.40
CA ALA A 71 7.48 -2.32 -1.20
C ALA A 71 7.77 -2.43 -2.69
N PHE A 72 7.33 -3.55 -3.28
CA PHE A 72 7.40 -3.84 -4.69
C PHE A 72 6.01 -4.16 -5.23
N PHE A 73 5.51 -3.33 -6.14
CA PHE A 73 4.15 -3.50 -6.66
C PHE A 73 3.97 -3.03 -8.09
N GLN A 74 2.85 -3.43 -8.69
CA GLN A 74 2.52 -3.20 -10.09
C GLN A 74 1.04 -2.80 -10.24
N CYS A 75 0.75 -1.87 -11.16
CA CYS A 75 -0.58 -1.75 -11.73
C CYS A 75 -0.78 -2.79 -12.85
N ASN A 76 -2.00 -2.95 -13.35
CA ASN A 76 -2.32 -3.93 -14.40
C ASN A 76 -1.50 -3.73 -15.69
N GLU A 77 -1.26 -2.48 -16.09
CA GLU A 77 -0.46 -2.15 -17.27
C GLU A 77 1.03 -2.40 -17.04
N ALA A 78 1.55 -2.08 -15.85
CA ALA A 78 2.93 -2.38 -15.48
C ALA A 78 3.16 -3.90 -15.42
N LYS A 79 2.18 -4.67 -14.96
CA LYS A 79 2.20 -6.14 -14.96
C LYS A 79 2.34 -6.70 -16.38
N LYS A 80 1.57 -6.19 -17.36
CA LYS A 80 1.67 -6.60 -18.76
C LYS A 80 3.06 -6.36 -19.36
N ASN A 81 3.74 -5.32 -18.91
CA ASN A 81 5.08 -4.92 -19.36
C ASN A 81 6.20 -5.41 -18.42
N ASN A 82 5.92 -6.31 -17.48
CA ASN A 82 6.85 -6.80 -16.46
C ASN A 82 7.64 -5.70 -15.71
N SER A 83 7.05 -4.51 -15.60
CA SER A 83 7.64 -3.35 -14.92
C SER A 83 7.13 -3.28 -13.50
N TRP A 84 7.97 -2.87 -12.55
CA TRP A 84 7.60 -2.78 -11.13
C TRP A 84 8.10 -1.48 -10.53
N TYR A 85 7.37 -1.02 -9.53
CA TYR A 85 7.67 0.21 -8.83
C TYR A 85 8.21 -0.08 -7.42
N LYS A 86 9.18 0.72 -7.00
CA LYS A 86 9.74 0.75 -5.65
C LYS A 86 10.11 2.17 -5.28
N TYR A 87 9.86 2.53 -4.03
CA TYR A 87 10.32 3.79 -3.47
C TYR A 87 11.83 3.72 -3.17
N ARG A 88 12.65 4.50 -3.88
CA ARG A 88 14.13 4.44 -3.78
C ARG A 88 14.75 5.50 -2.88
N ASN A 89 14.04 6.59 -2.62
CA ASN A 89 14.51 7.72 -1.83
C ASN A 89 13.34 8.32 -1.01
N LEU A 90 13.66 9.28 -0.15
CA LEU A 90 12.69 9.94 0.72
C LEU A 90 11.56 10.63 -0.07
N SER A 91 11.87 11.30 -1.19
CA SER A 91 10.85 11.94 -2.03
C SER A 91 9.84 10.94 -2.58
N ASN A 92 10.32 9.79 -3.06
CA ASN A 92 9.45 8.69 -3.50
C ASN A 92 8.59 8.16 -2.35
N MET A 93 9.13 8.09 -1.13
CA MET A 93 8.36 7.68 0.05
C MET A 93 7.30 8.70 0.46
N LEU A 94 7.57 10.00 0.40
CA LEU A 94 6.56 11.04 0.64
C LEU A 94 5.44 10.98 -0.40
N MET A 95 5.76 10.65 -1.66
CA MET A 95 4.74 10.34 -2.66
C MET A 95 3.96 9.07 -2.31
N ALA A 96 4.60 8.04 -1.78
CA ALA A 96 3.94 6.83 -1.27
C ALA A 96 2.88 7.16 -0.22
N LEU A 97 3.26 8.03 0.72
CA LEU A 97 2.41 8.49 1.80
C LEU A 97 1.19 9.22 1.27
N SER A 98 1.41 10.21 0.39
CA SER A 98 0.31 10.94 -0.24
C SER A 98 -0.66 10.00 -0.96
N ASN A 99 -0.15 8.99 -1.66
CA ASN A 99 -0.95 7.98 -2.33
C ASN A 99 -1.76 7.09 -1.37
N ILE A 100 -1.19 6.74 -0.20
CA ILE A 100 -1.90 5.95 0.81
C ILE A 100 -2.97 6.79 1.51
N VAL A 101 -2.70 8.07 1.76
CA VAL A 101 -3.71 8.99 2.31
C VAL A 101 -4.87 9.14 1.33
N GLN A 102 -4.60 9.30 0.03
CA GLN A 102 -5.65 9.26 -1.00
C GLN A 102 -6.45 7.95 -0.98
N ALA A 103 -5.79 6.81 -0.78
CA ALA A 103 -6.48 5.53 -0.66
C ALA A 103 -7.36 5.46 0.61
N ALA A 104 -6.95 6.11 1.70
CA ALA A 104 -7.71 6.21 2.94
C ALA A 104 -8.91 7.15 2.82
N GLU A 105 -8.77 8.25 2.07
CA GLU A 105 -9.88 9.19 1.76
C GLU A 105 -11.04 8.47 1.07
N LEU A 106 -10.75 7.53 0.16
CA LEU A 106 -11.77 6.69 -0.48
C LEU A 106 -12.55 5.78 0.50
N LYS A 107 -12.08 5.66 1.74
CA LYS A 107 -12.68 4.84 2.80
C LYS A 107 -13.30 5.66 3.92
N GLU A 108 -13.25 6.99 3.83
CA GLU A 108 -13.87 7.88 4.82
C GLU A 108 -15.38 7.71 4.87
N GLU A 109 -16.02 7.60 3.71
CA GLU A 109 -17.46 7.32 3.57
C GLU A 109 -17.86 5.98 4.21
N GLU A 110 -16.91 5.05 4.36
CA GLU A 110 -17.09 3.74 5.03
C GLU A 110 -16.81 3.80 6.54
N GLY A 111 -16.60 5.00 7.10
CA GLY A 111 -16.38 5.23 8.53
C GLY A 111 -14.91 5.19 8.98
N LEU A 112 -13.96 5.22 8.04
CA LEU A 112 -12.54 5.31 8.39
C LEU A 112 -12.22 6.69 9.00
N ASN A 113 -11.63 6.71 10.19
CA ASN A 113 -11.03 7.92 10.75
C ASN A 113 -9.67 8.17 10.08
N ILE A 114 -9.65 8.99 9.01
CA ILE A 114 -8.43 9.31 8.26
C ILE A 114 -7.35 9.92 9.15
N GLN A 115 -7.74 10.80 10.09
CA GLN A 115 -6.79 11.51 10.95
C GLN A 115 -6.00 10.51 11.82
N SER A 116 -6.71 9.57 12.45
CA SER A 116 -6.09 8.51 13.24
C SER A 116 -5.23 7.59 12.37
N PHE A 117 -5.73 7.17 11.20
CA PHE A 117 -5.00 6.32 10.27
C PHE A 117 -3.68 6.98 9.82
N THR A 118 -3.74 8.24 9.42
CA THR A 118 -2.59 9.01 8.91
C THR A 118 -1.58 9.27 10.01
N LYS A 119 -2.04 9.60 11.23
CA LYS A 119 -1.17 9.77 12.39
C LYS A 119 -0.39 8.48 12.70
N ASN A 120 -1.08 7.35 12.79
CA ASN A 120 -0.45 6.05 13.07
C ASN A 120 0.59 5.68 12.00
N LEU A 121 0.27 5.95 10.73
CA LEU A 121 1.18 5.69 9.62
C LEU A 121 2.46 6.52 9.71
N LEU A 122 2.32 7.83 9.96
CA LEU A 122 3.46 8.74 10.12
C LEU A 122 4.33 8.37 11.32
N ASP A 123 3.72 8.02 12.46
CA ASP A 123 4.44 7.61 13.67
C ASP A 123 5.29 6.36 13.42
N GLU A 124 4.75 5.35 12.73
CA GLU A 124 5.50 4.14 12.40
C GLU A 124 6.59 4.36 11.36
N LEU A 125 6.38 5.26 10.41
CA LEU A 125 7.39 5.60 9.42
C LEU A 125 8.57 6.32 10.06
N ASN A 126 8.32 7.27 10.94
CA ASN A 126 9.38 7.96 11.68
C ASN A 126 10.22 7.00 12.51
N LYS A 127 9.60 5.99 13.14
CA LYS A 127 10.32 4.95 13.90
C LYS A 127 11.20 4.09 13.00
N LYS A 128 10.66 3.57 11.89
CA LYS A 128 11.32 2.54 11.06
C LYS A 128 12.15 3.08 9.91
N TRP A 129 12.08 4.37 9.62
CA TRP A 129 12.89 4.99 8.57
C TRP A 129 14.36 5.09 8.97
N ASN A 130 14.62 5.48 10.22
CA ASN A 130 15.97 5.63 10.77
C ASN A 130 16.52 4.33 11.38
N SER A 131 15.81 3.21 11.21
CA SER A 131 16.19 1.86 11.67
C SER A 131 16.53 0.96 10.48
#